data_AF-A0A0D8XHK7-F1
#
_entry.id   AF-A0A0D8XHK7-F1
#
_cell.length_a   1.000
_cell.length_b   1.000
_cell.length_c   1.000
_cell.angle_alpha   90.00
_cell.angle_beta   90.00
_cell.angle_gamma   90.00
#
_symmetry.space_group_name_H-M   'P 1'
#
loop_
_entity.id
_entity.type
_entity.pdbx_description
1 polymer ?
#
loop_
_entity_poly.entity_id
_entity_poly.type
_entity_poly.pdbx_seq_one_letter_code
_entity_poly.pdbx_strand_id
1 'polypeptide(L)'
;MSSIYSGFIIAFLTAVIHVVNSSGSIEFRLISSRSCNVKLCVKKPRAKPMDSCLLESRRISLYSQQQRVVSTPFHFPFPDRFILVTEVYDVIGVLLSNSTSKETFIIGTEFNPAVGSSDFLDIAFRSSCDASYYGSGCQRYCKPSFSYTCDINGMRICAIGWSGEQCDQLKFLVLYSIVIVLHALNEKLTFHVTHTILKRGYMCYNRYEFCNYANFRLVIR
;
A
#
# COMPACT_ATOMS: atom_id res chain seq x y z
N MET A 1 9.85 43.46 -30.59
CA MET A 1 9.12 42.23 -30.26
C MET A 1 10.08 41.27 -29.57
N SER A 2 10.25 41.35 -28.25
CA SER A 2 11.08 40.42 -27.46
C SER A 2 11.13 40.83 -25.99
N SER A 3 10.03 40.74 -25.25
CA SER A 3 10.09 40.71 -23.77
C SER A 3 8.78 40.20 -23.17
N ILE A 4 8.41 38.95 -23.49
CA ILE A 4 7.29 38.24 -22.83
C ILE A 4 7.77 36.92 -22.19
N TYR A 5 9.01 36.49 -22.46
CA TYR A 5 9.55 35.21 -22.00
C TYR A 5 10.21 35.23 -20.61
N SER A 6 10.15 36.35 -19.87
CA SER A 6 10.78 36.46 -18.54
C SER A 6 9.80 36.24 -17.36
N GLY A 7 8.50 36.03 -17.64
CA GLY A 7 7.47 35.85 -16.61
C GLY A 7 6.93 34.42 -16.46
N PHE A 8 7.19 33.54 -17.43
CA PHE A 8 6.58 32.20 -17.47
C PHE A 8 7.44 31.07 -16.88
N ILE A 9 8.74 31.32 -16.61
CA ILE A 9 9.64 30.31 -16.05
C ILE A 9 9.66 30.33 -14.50
N ILE A 10 9.15 31.39 -13.87
CA ILE A 10 9.22 31.56 -12.40
C ILE A 10 7.90 31.14 -11.69
N ALA A 11 6.82 30.87 -12.43
CA ALA A 11 5.53 30.44 -11.85
C ALA A 11 5.34 28.91 -11.76
N PHE A 12 6.29 28.11 -12.28
CA PHE A 12 6.29 26.64 -12.18
C PHE A 12 7.17 26.09 -11.04
N LEU A 13 7.74 26.97 -10.22
CA LEU A 13 8.35 26.63 -8.92
C LEU A 13 7.35 26.84 -7.76
N THR A 14 6.05 26.81 -8.05
CA THR A 14 5.04 26.58 -7.02
C THR A 14 5.12 25.12 -6.62
N ALA A 15 6.01 24.87 -5.66
CA ALA A 15 6.09 23.70 -4.82
C ALA A 15 5.57 22.41 -5.47
N VAL A 16 6.50 21.63 -6.03
CA VAL A 16 6.40 20.17 -5.93
C VAL A 16 6.43 19.86 -4.43
N ILE A 17 5.30 20.09 -3.75
CA ILE A 17 4.97 19.38 -2.54
C ILE A 17 4.90 17.95 -3.07
N HIS A 18 5.97 17.20 -2.88
CA HIS A 18 5.82 15.77 -2.78
C HIS A 18 4.75 15.60 -1.70
N VAL A 19 3.51 15.38 -2.12
CA VAL A 19 2.51 14.77 -1.26
C VAL A 19 3.12 13.41 -0.99
N VAL A 20 3.92 13.34 0.07
CA VAL A 20 4.50 12.08 0.51
C VAL A 20 3.28 11.31 0.99
N ASN A 21 2.77 10.46 0.10
CA ASN A 21 1.61 9.64 0.43
C ASN A 21 2.04 8.77 1.60
N SER A 22 1.37 8.94 2.73
CA SER A 22 1.51 8.06 3.86
C SER A 22 1.15 6.63 3.44
N SER A 23 1.76 5.69 4.13
CA SER A 23 1.50 4.27 3.94
C SER A 23 0.38 3.79 4.87
N GLY A 24 0.14 4.55 5.93
CA GLY A 24 -0.91 4.34 6.91
C GLY A 24 -0.89 5.42 7.98
N SER A 25 -1.76 5.27 8.97
CA SER A 25 -1.85 6.17 10.10
C SER A 25 -2.08 5.43 11.41
N ILE A 26 -1.64 6.05 12.51
CA ILE A 26 -1.97 5.64 13.88
C ILE A 26 -2.91 6.69 14.46
N GLU A 27 -4.08 6.27 14.88
CA GLU A 27 -5.06 7.10 15.53
C GLU A 27 -5.04 6.86 17.03
N PHE A 28 -4.97 7.92 17.82
CA PHE A 28 -5.09 7.91 19.26
C PHE A 28 -6.42 8.50 19.66
N ARG A 29 -7.21 7.74 20.42
CA ARG A 29 -8.40 8.21 21.13
C ARG A 29 -8.00 8.59 22.55
N LEU A 30 -8.35 9.80 22.92
CA LEU A 30 -8.10 10.39 24.23
C LEU A 30 -9.44 10.74 24.88
N ILE A 31 -9.66 10.26 26.09
CA ILE A 31 -10.85 10.59 26.89
C ILE A 31 -10.38 10.99 28.27
N SER A 32 -10.69 12.22 28.69
CA SER A 32 -10.27 12.74 29.99
C SER A 32 -11.46 13.15 30.84
N SER A 33 -11.46 12.79 32.12
CA SER A 33 -12.51 13.19 33.07
C SER A 33 -12.32 14.61 33.61
N ARG A 34 -11.17 15.23 33.34
CA ARG A 34 -10.84 16.63 33.70
C ARG A 34 -10.06 17.33 32.58
N SER A 35 -10.01 18.66 32.62
CA SER A 35 -9.22 19.43 31.66
C SER A 35 -7.72 19.19 31.85
N CYS A 36 -7.00 18.89 30.77
CA CYS A 36 -5.56 18.63 30.80
C CYS A 36 -4.93 18.86 29.42
N ASN A 37 -3.60 18.86 29.35
CA ASN A 37 -2.84 18.90 28.11
C ASN A 37 -2.01 17.62 27.98
N VAL A 38 -2.16 16.90 26.87
CA VAL A 38 -1.45 15.65 26.63
C VAL A 38 -0.48 15.85 25.47
N LYS A 39 0.76 15.38 25.62
CA LYS A 39 1.73 15.31 24.53
C LYS A 39 2.08 13.84 24.31
N LEU A 40 1.82 13.39 23.09
CA LEU A 40 2.07 12.02 22.66
C LEU A 40 3.30 12.01 21.76
N CYS A 41 4.14 11.00 21.92
CA CYS A 41 5.27 10.79 21.04
C CYS A 41 5.45 9.34 20.66
N VAL A 42 5.30 9.06 19.36
CA VAL A 42 5.55 7.74 18.79
C VAL A 42 6.97 7.70 18.23
N LYS A 43 7.77 6.75 18.73
CA LYS A 43 9.16 6.52 18.32
C LYS A 43 9.33 5.09 17.82
N LYS A 44 10.23 4.90 16.85
CA LYS A 44 10.67 3.56 16.45
C LYS A 44 11.60 2.98 17.55
N PRO A 45 11.59 1.68 17.85
CA PRO A 45 12.37 1.12 18.96
C PRO A 45 13.90 1.28 18.87
N ARG A 46 14.42 1.53 17.67
CA ARG A 46 15.87 1.70 17.39
C ARG A 46 16.23 3.12 16.97
N ALA A 47 15.31 4.08 17.14
CA ALA A 47 15.57 5.47 16.85
C ALA A 47 16.64 6.04 17.80
N LYS A 48 17.58 6.82 17.26
CA LYS A 48 18.53 7.62 18.03
C LYS A 48 17.78 8.62 18.93
N PRO A 49 18.39 9.13 20.01
CA PRO A 49 17.73 10.08 20.92
C PRO A 49 17.19 11.35 20.22
N MET A 50 17.78 11.75 19.08
CA MET A 50 17.38 12.90 18.26
C MET A 50 16.48 12.53 17.07
N ASP A 51 16.13 11.26 16.87
CA ASP A 51 15.22 10.87 15.79
C ASP A 51 13.80 11.30 16.14
N SER A 52 13.31 12.22 15.32
CA SER A 52 12.12 13.05 15.50
C SER A 52 10.88 12.21 15.83
N CYS A 53 10.19 12.65 16.87
CA CYS A 53 8.87 12.19 17.23
C CYS A 53 7.92 12.18 16.00
N LEU A 54 7.27 11.05 15.68
CA LEU A 54 6.39 10.94 14.51
C LEU A 54 5.07 11.72 14.67
N LEU A 55 4.55 11.75 15.90
CA LEU A 55 3.55 12.73 16.29
C LEU A 55 4.28 14.03 16.54
N GLU A 56 3.98 15.05 15.73
CA GLU A 56 4.44 16.40 15.97
C GLU A 56 4.22 16.74 17.46
N SER A 57 5.25 17.25 18.13
CA SER A 57 5.38 17.39 19.59
C SER A 57 4.43 18.42 20.22
N ARG A 58 3.27 18.66 19.58
CA ARG A 58 2.26 19.63 19.95
C ARG A 58 1.40 19.11 21.08
N ARG A 59 1.20 19.96 22.10
CA ARG A 59 0.29 19.69 23.22
C ARG A 59 -1.15 19.66 22.72
N ILE A 60 -1.85 18.57 23.04
CA ILE A 60 -3.26 18.34 22.76
C ILE A 60 -4.05 18.71 24.00
N SER A 61 -4.78 19.82 23.95
CA SER A 61 -5.69 20.19 25.03
C SER A 61 -6.96 19.34 24.98
N LEU A 62 -7.34 18.82 26.14
CA LEU A 62 -8.58 18.09 26.41
C LEU A 62 -9.38 18.86 27.45
N TYR A 63 -10.68 18.99 27.22
CA TYR A 63 -11.63 19.49 28.22
C TYR A 63 -12.21 18.32 29.02
N SER A 64 -12.77 18.65 30.19
CA SER A 64 -13.48 17.68 31.03
C SER A 64 -14.57 16.94 30.24
N GLN A 65 -14.58 15.61 30.32
CA GLN A 65 -15.51 14.70 29.62
C GLN A 65 -15.43 14.77 28.09
N GLN A 66 -14.35 15.32 27.54
CA GLN A 66 -14.15 15.40 26.10
C GLN A 66 -13.47 14.13 25.56
N GLN A 67 -14.02 13.59 24.47
CA GLN A 67 -13.31 12.66 23.60
C GLN A 67 -12.64 13.41 22.46
N ARG A 68 -11.36 13.12 22.20
CA ARG A 68 -10.61 13.65 21.06
C ARG A 68 -9.86 12.53 20.37
N VAL A 69 -9.91 12.51 19.04
CA VAL A 69 -9.11 11.59 18.22
C VAL A 69 -8.05 12.40 17.48
N VAL A 70 -6.81 11.95 17.55
CA VAL A 70 -5.68 12.53 16.82
C VAL A 70 -5.03 11.46 15.95
N SER A 71 -4.64 11.82 14.74
CA SER A 71 -4.04 10.88 13.79
C SER A 71 -2.61 11.31 13.45
N THR A 72 -1.71 10.34 13.33
CA THR A 72 -0.34 10.53 12.84
C THR A 72 -0.07 9.67 11.63
N PRO A 73 0.22 10.27 10.47
CA PRO A 73 0.61 9.52 9.29
C PRO A 73 2.02 8.95 9.48
N PHE A 74 2.25 7.76 8.93
CA PHE A 74 3.58 7.16 8.86
C PHE A 74 3.89 6.66 7.46
N HIS A 75 5.18 6.44 7.22
CA HIS A 75 5.68 5.83 5.98
C HIS A 75 6.26 4.46 6.29
N PHE A 76 6.00 3.50 5.40
CA PHE A 76 6.51 2.15 5.50
C PHE A 76 8.05 2.10 5.43
N PRO A 77 8.67 1.04 5.96
CA PRO A 77 8.09 0.02 6.83
C PRO A 77 7.88 0.56 8.26
N PHE A 78 6.69 0.34 8.82
CA PHE A 78 6.45 0.58 10.24
C PHE A 78 6.84 -0.67 11.06
N PRO A 79 7.55 -0.52 12.19
CA PRO A 79 8.00 -1.67 12.97
C PRO A 79 6.84 -2.39 13.69
N ASP A 80 7.00 -3.69 13.96
CA ASP A 80 6.02 -4.50 14.72
C ASP A 80 5.78 -4.02 16.15
N ARG A 81 6.66 -3.16 16.67
CA ARG A 81 6.55 -2.53 17.98
C ARG A 81 6.98 -1.07 17.87
N PHE A 82 6.36 -0.20 18.65
CA PHE A 82 6.75 1.20 18.78
C PHE A 82 6.87 1.59 20.24
N ILE A 83 7.59 2.68 20.49
CA ILE A 83 7.68 3.29 21.81
C ILE A 83 6.70 4.45 21.84
N LEU A 84 5.81 4.46 22.82
CA LEU A 84 4.90 5.56 23.09
C LEU A 84 5.39 6.30 24.34
N VAL A 85 5.75 7.56 24.18
CA VAL A 85 6.00 8.47 25.30
C VAL A 85 4.77 9.35 25.48
N THR A 86 4.23 9.39 26.69
CA THR A 86 3.05 10.18 27.05
C THR A 86 3.43 11.13 28.17
N GLU A 87 3.27 12.43 27.92
CA GLU A 87 3.45 13.48 28.93
C GLU A 87 2.09 14.15 29.15
N VAL A 88 1.60 14.11 30.39
CA VAL A 88 0.33 14.73 30.77
C VAL A 88 0.63 15.93 31.64
N TYR A 89 0.02 17.07 31.30
CA TYR A 89 0.15 18.32 32.00
C TYR A 89 -1.22 18.82 32.45
N ASP A 90 -1.24 19.57 33.55
CA ASP A 90 -2.43 20.31 33.97
C ASP A 90 -2.69 21.52 33.04
N VAL A 91 -3.81 22.20 33.21
CA VAL A 91 -4.18 23.44 32.51
C VAL A 91 -3.18 24.57 32.73
N ILE A 92 -2.49 24.58 33.87
CA ILE A 92 -1.43 25.55 34.21
C ILE A 92 -0.07 25.15 33.58
N GLY A 93 0.04 23.95 33.02
CA GLY A 93 1.25 23.45 32.37
C GLY A 93 2.22 22.70 33.28
N VAL A 94 1.82 22.38 34.52
CA VAL A 94 2.57 21.51 35.43
C VAL A 94 2.49 20.06 34.96
N LEU A 95 3.62 19.34 34.93
CA LEU A 95 3.66 17.93 34.56
C LEU A 95 3.01 17.07 35.64
N LEU A 96 1.97 16.32 35.26
CA LEU A 96 1.22 15.41 36.13
C LEU A 96 1.74 13.98 36.04
N SER A 97 2.05 13.52 34.83
CA SER A 97 2.61 12.19 34.60
C SER A 97 3.50 12.15 33.36
N ASN A 98 4.50 11.26 33.40
CA ASN A 98 5.35 10.92 32.27
C ASN A 98 5.48 9.41 32.22
N SER A 99 5.02 8.80 31.14
CA SER A 99 5.08 7.36 30.92
C SER A 99 5.73 7.05 29.59
N THR A 100 6.56 6.01 29.57
CA THR A 100 7.14 5.45 28.35
C THR A 100 6.80 3.98 28.29
N SER A 101 6.04 3.59 27.26
CA SER A 101 5.62 2.20 27.04
C SER A 101 6.11 1.68 25.69
N LYS A 102 6.19 0.35 25.59
CA LYS A 102 6.48 -0.37 24.35
C LYS A 102 5.22 -1.06 23.89
N GLU A 103 4.60 -0.52 22.86
CA GLU A 103 3.34 -0.99 22.32
C GLU A 103 3.56 -1.94 21.13
N THR A 104 2.65 -2.88 20.94
CA THR A 104 2.65 -3.77 19.76
C THR A 104 1.88 -3.10 18.63
N PHE A 105 2.49 -3.03 17.45
CA PHE A 105 1.82 -2.49 16.26
C PHE A 105 0.94 -3.56 15.64
N ILE A 106 -0.36 -3.27 15.56
CA ILE A 106 -1.35 -4.12 14.92
C ILE A 106 -2.27 -3.27 14.06
N ILE A 107 -2.55 -3.76 12.86
CA ILE A 107 -3.55 -3.16 11.97
C ILE A 107 -4.93 -3.64 12.39
N GLY A 108 -5.87 -2.72 12.57
CA GLY A 108 -7.21 -3.05 13.00
C GLY A 108 -8.14 -1.84 13.06
N THR A 109 -9.45 -2.12 13.08
CA THR A 109 -10.50 -1.10 13.21
C THR A 109 -10.79 -0.74 14.66
N GLU A 110 -10.46 -1.62 15.60
CA GLU A 110 -10.73 -1.47 17.03
C GLU A 110 -9.59 -0.75 17.76
N PHE A 111 -9.96 0.03 18.78
CA PHE A 111 -9.01 0.74 19.63
C PHE A 111 -8.49 -0.17 20.72
N ASN A 112 -7.16 -0.27 20.81
CA ASN A 112 -6.43 -1.01 21.84
C ASN A 112 -5.99 -0.04 22.93
N PRO A 113 -6.22 -0.35 24.22
CA PRO A 113 -5.78 0.50 25.32
C PRO A 113 -4.26 0.62 25.34
N ALA A 114 -3.76 1.84 25.49
CA ALA A 114 -2.34 2.12 25.67
C ALA A 114 -1.96 2.02 27.16
N VAL A 115 -0.74 1.56 27.43
CA VAL A 115 -0.21 1.44 28.79
C VAL A 115 -0.05 2.83 29.46
N GLY A 116 0.00 3.90 28.68
CA GLY A 116 0.11 5.28 29.17
C GLY A 116 -1.16 5.89 29.80
N SER A 117 -2.25 5.13 29.89
CA SER A 117 -3.51 5.58 30.52
C SER A 117 -3.33 5.83 32.03
N SER A 118 -4.15 6.72 32.60
CA SER A 118 -4.19 7.05 34.03
C SER A 118 -5.63 7.10 34.55
N ASP A 119 -5.82 7.24 35.87
CA ASP A 119 -7.14 7.23 36.52
C ASP A 119 -8.15 8.24 35.94
N PHE A 120 -7.65 9.34 35.35
CA PHE A 120 -8.48 10.39 34.77
C PHE A 120 -8.34 10.53 33.25
N LEU A 121 -7.45 9.76 32.61
CA LEU A 121 -7.14 9.86 31.18
C LEU A 121 -7.03 8.46 30.56
N ASP A 122 -8.01 8.11 29.74
CA ASP A 122 -7.98 6.91 28.89
C ASP A 122 -7.29 7.26 27.57
N ILE A 123 -6.27 6.46 27.22
CA ILE A 123 -5.55 6.55 25.96
C ILE A 123 -5.68 5.20 25.27
N ALA A 124 -6.24 5.19 24.07
CA ALA A 124 -6.30 4.01 23.23
C ALA A 124 -5.82 4.34 21.83
N PHE A 125 -5.29 3.35 21.10
CA PHE A 125 -4.78 3.54 19.76
C PHE A 125 -5.27 2.46 18.80
N ARG A 126 -5.35 2.81 17.53
CA ARG A 126 -5.51 1.85 16.43
C ARG A 126 -4.67 2.28 15.25
N SER A 127 -4.32 1.33 14.40
CA SER A 127 -3.51 1.60 13.22
C SER A 127 -4.21 1.06 11.98
N SER A 128 -4.10 1.79 10.88
CA SER A 128 -4.67 1.43 9.59
C SER A 128 -3.67 1.68 8.47
N CYS A 129 -3.76 0.89 7.40
CA CYS A 129 -3.04 1.17 6.17
C CYS A 129 -3.85 2.12 5.29
N ASP A 130 -3.15 2.98 4.57
CA ASP A 130 -3.76 3.84 3.56
C ASP A 130 -4.15 3.00 2.34
N ALA A 131 -4.99 3.59 1.48
CA ALA A 131 -5.49 2.90 0.30
C ALA A 131 -4.34 2.33 -0.55
N SER A 132 -4.50 1.10 -1.02
CA SER A 132 -3.49 0.35 -1.80
C SER A 132 -2.26 -0.11 -1.00
N TYR A 133 -2.18 0.12 0.31
CA TYR A 133 -1.14 -0.45 1.16
C TYR A 133 -1.67 -1.62 1.99
N TYR A 134 -0.83 -2.65 2.12
CA TYR A 134 -1.17 -3.94 2.73
C TYR A 134 -0.01 -4.47 3.57
N GLY A 135 -0.30 -5.51 4.35
CA GLY A 135 0.65 -6.17 5.25
C GLY A 135 0.62 -5.61 6.66
N SER A 136 1.30 -6.28 7.57
CA SER A 136 1.30 -5.97 9.01
C SER A 136 1.87 -4.60 9.36
N GLY A 137 2.70 -4.01 8.50
CA GLY A 137 3.35 -2.69 8.66
C GLY A 137 3.10 -1.76 7.48
N CYS A 138 2.04 -2.01 6.69
CA CYS A 138 1.69 -1.31 5.47
C CYS A 138 2.83 -1.22 4.44
N GLN A 139 3.67 -2.26 4.41
CA GLN A 139 4.90 -2.32 3.62
C GLN A 139 4.69 -2.72 2.16
N ARG A 140 3.52 -3.29 1.82
CA ARG A 140 3.24 -3.78 0.47
C ARG A 140 2.27 -2.85 -0.23
N TYR A 141 2.75 -2.14 -1.24
CA TYR A 141 1.89 -1.35 -2.11
C TYR A 141 1.35 -2.20 -3.27
N CYS A 142 0.04 -2.22 -3.44
CA CYS A 142 -0.63 -2.85 -4.58
C CYS A 142 -1.86 -2.04 -4.98
N LYS A 143 -1.82 -1.44 -6.17
CA LYS A 143 -2.95 -0.77 -6.77
C LYS A 143 -3.35 -1.53 -8.03
N PRO A 144 -4.60 -2.03 -8.15
CA PRO A 144 -5.04 -2.78 -9.32
C PRO A 144 -4.79 -2.02 -10.62
N SER A 145 -4.45 -2.76 -11.68
CA SER A 145 -4.17 -2.24 -13.01
C SER A 145 -4.87 -3.09 -14.08
N PHE A 146 -4.61 -2.83 -15.36
CA PHE A 146 -5.14 -3.67 -16.44
C PHE A 146 -4.47 -5.06 -16.51
N SER A 147 -3.26 -5.23 -15.96
CA SER A 147 -2.52 -6.49 -16.03
C SER A 147 -2.58 -7.33 -14.76
N TYR A 148 -3.08 -6.79 -13.64
CA TYR A 148 -3.22 -7.52 -12.38
C TYR A 148 -4.26 -6.94 -11.43
N THR A 149 -4.72 -7.79 -10.52
CA THR A 149 -5.51 -7.41 -9.34
C THR A 149 -4.69 -7.63 -8.06
N CYS A 150 -5.16 -7.10 -6.94
CA CYS A 150 -4.50 -7.24 -5.64
C CYS A 150 -5.32 -8.18 -4.76
N ASP A 151 -4.65 -9.14 -4.12
CA ASP A 151 -5.28 -9.98 -3.11
C ASP A 151 -5.41 -9.25 -1.76
N ILE A 152 -5.98 -9.94 -0.75
CA ILE A 152 -6.16 -9.39 0.61
C ILE A 152 -4.84 -9.04 1.31
N ASN A 153 -3.73 -9.63 0.88
CA ASN A 153 -2.39 -9.40 1.42
C ASN A 153 -1.61 -8.37 0.59
N GLY A 154 -2.22 -7.80 -0.46
CA GLY A 154 -1.57 -6.91 -1.44
C GLY A 154 -0.64 -7.63 -2.42
N MET A 155 -0.70 -8.95 -2.55
CA MET A 155 0.01 -9.66 -3.61
C MET A 155 -0.68 -9.43 -4.96
N ARG A 156 0.13 -9.31 -6.02
CA ARG A 156 -0.38 -9.15 -7.38
C ARG A 156 -0.84 -10.50 -7.90
N ILE A 157 -2.08 -10.55 -8.36
CA ILE A 157 -2.65 -11.67 -9.10
C ILE A 157 -2.71 -11.23 -10.57
N CYS A 158 -1.87 -11.82 -11.41
CA CYS A 158 -1.82 -11.47 -12.82
C CYS A 158 -3.13 -11.80 -13.52
N ALA A 159 -3.62 -10.86 -14.33
CA ALA A 159 -4.73 -11.08 -15.22
C ALA A 159 -4.39 -12.13 -16.28
N ILE A 160 -5.42 -12.65 -16.95
CA ILE A 160 -5.24 -13.59 -18.06
C ILE A 160 -4.37 -12.93 -19.14
N GLY A 161 -3.42 -13.68 -19.70
CA GLY A 161 -2.46 -13.14 -20.66
C GLY A 161 -1.28 -12.40 -20.03
N TRP A 162 -1.17 -12.31 -18.70
CA TRP A 162 -0.04 -11.69 -18.00
C TRP A 162 0.69 -12.65 -17.06
N SER A 163 1.99 -12.42 -16.88
CA SER A 163 2.96 -13.22 -16.12
C SER A 163 4.10 -12.34 -15.59
N GLY A 164 5.02 -12.97 -14.85
CA GLY A 164 6.10 -12.27 -14.14
C GLY A 164 5.65 -11.86 -12.74
N GLU A 165 6.61 -11.60 -11.85
CA GLU A 165 6.35 -11.20 -10.46
C GLU A 165 5.57 -9.88 -10.37
N GLN A 166 5.78 -8.99 -11.34
CA GLN A 166 5.11 -7.69 -11.44
C GLN A 166 3.91 -7.71 -12.39
N CYS A 167 3.58 -8.87 -12.98
CA CYS A 167 2.53 -9.02 -14.00
C CYS A 167 2.72 -8.08 -15.20
N ASP A 168 3.96 -7.93 -15.64
CA ASP A 168 4.41 -7.04 -16.71
C ASP A 168 4.82 -7.79 -17.99
N GLN A 169 4.77 -9.12 -17.98
CA GLN A 169 5.12 -9.97 -19.12
C GLN A 169 3.87 -10.60 -19.75
N LEU A 170 3.66 -10.39 -21.04
CA LEU A 170 2.57 -11.05 -21.77
C LEU A 170 2.82 -12.56 -21.90
N LYS A 171 1.82 -13.36 -21.52
CA LYS A 171 1.79 -14.81 -21.74
C LYS A 171 1.47 -15.09 -23.20
N PHE A 172 2.43 -15.65 -23.92
CA PHE A 172 2.19 -16.27 -25.22
C PHE A 172 1.68 -17.70 -24.98
N LEU A 173 0.43 -17.99 -25.30
CA LEU A 173 -0.03 -19.39 -25.35
C LEU A 173 0.52 -20.03 -26.63
N VAL A 174 1.37 -21.03 -26.51
CA VAL A 174 1.74 -21.87 -27.65
C VAL A 174 0.68 -22.95 -27.77
N LEU A 175 -0.15 -22.90 -28.81
CA LEU A 175 -1.07 -24.00 -29.10
C LEU A 175 -0.36 -25.05 -29.95
N TYR A 176 -0.32 -26.27 -29.45
CA TYR A 176 0.07 -27.44 -30.23
C TYR A 176 -1.17 -27.97 -30.94
N SER A 177 -1.21 -27.85 -32.26
CA SER A 177 -2.22 -28.49 -33.09
C SER A 177 -1.61 -29.72 -33.75
N ILE A 178 -2.19 -30.90 -33.50
CA ILE A 178 -1.88 -32.13 -34.21
C ILE A 178 -2.75 -32.16 -35.47
N VAL A 179 -2.12 -32.17 -36.65
CA VAL A 179 -2.83 -32.34 -37.92
C VAL A 179 -2.58 -33.77 -38.41
N ILE A 180 -3.66 -34.53 -38.59
CA ILE A 180 -3.61 -35.86 -39.19
C ILE A 180 -3.95 -35.70 -40.67
N VAL A 181 -2.97 -35.96 -41.54
CA VAL A 181 -3.16 -35.95 -42.99
C VAL A 181 -3.40 -37.39 -43.44
N LEU A 182 -4.57 -37.63 -44.06
CA LEU A 182 -4.94 -38.90 -44.65
C LEU A 182 -4.64 -38.88 -46.15
N HIS A 183 -3.76 -39.76 -46.61
CA HIS A 183 -3.57 -39.99 -48.04
C HIS A 183 -4.16 -41.35 -48.40
N ALA A 184 -5.02 -41.38 -49.42
CA ALA A 184 -5.52 -42.60 -50.03
C ALA A 184 -4.85 -42.78 -51.38
N LEU A 185 -3.94 -43.75 -51.48
CA LEU A 185 -3.26 -44.11 -52.73
C LEU A 185 -3.37 -45.62 -52.91
N ASN A 186 -3.94 -46.05 -54.04
CA ASN A 186 -4.01 -47.45 -54.48
C ASN A 186 -4.45 -48.42 -53.36
N GLU A 187 -5.68 -48.24 -52.85
CA GLU A 187 -6.33 -49.09 -51.84
C GLU A 187 -5.63 -49.17 -50.46
N LYS A 188 -4.54 -48.42 -50.24
CA LYS A 188 -3.90 -48.27 -48.93
C LYS A 188 -4.18 -46.89 -48.35
N LEU A 189 -4.63 -46.88 -47.10
CA LEU A 189 -4.78 -45.66 -46.30
C LEU A 189 -3.48 -45.45 -45.50
N THR A 190 -2.80 -44.33 -45.71
CA THR A 190 -1.61 -43.96 -44.94
C THR A 190 -1.89 -42.72 -44.07
N PHE A 191 -1.43 -42.76 -42.82
CA PHE A 191 -1.61 -41.69 -41.83
C PHE A 191 -0.27 -41.00 -41.60
N HIS A 192 -0.23 -39.67 -41.72
CA HIS A 192 0.93 -38.86 -41.31
C HIS A 192 0.52 -37.91 -40.19
N VAL A 193 1.20 -38.01 -39.04
CA VAL A 193 1.07 -37.08 -37.92
C VAL A 193 2.08 -35.96 -38.12
N THR A 194 1.63 -34.72 -38.29
CA THR A 194 2.53 -33.56 -38.36
C THR A 194 2.36 -32.69 -37.11
N HIS A 195 3.49 -32.28 -36.53
CA HIS A 195 3.54 -31.36 -35.39
C HIS A 195 3.80 -29.93 -35.90
N THR A 196 2.83 -29.02 -35.76
CA THR A 196 3.02 -27.61 -36.10
C THR A 196 3.10 -26.77 -34.83
N ILE A 197 4.25 -26.10 -34.60
CA ILE A 197 4.42 -25.16 -33.48
C ILE A 197 3.86 -23.80 -33.88
N LEU A 198 2.65 -23.48 -33.44
CA LEU A 198 2.08 -22.14 -33.57
C LEU A 198 2.48 -21.31 -32.34
N LYS A 199 3.56 -20.52 -32.45
CA LYS A 199 3.83 -19.43 -31.49
C LYS A 199 2.78 -18.33 -31.73
N ARG A 200 1.67 -18.38 -30.99
CA ARG A 200 0.61 -17.37 -31.06
C ARG A 200 0.69 -16.48 -29.81
N GLY A 201 0.80 -15.17 -30.01
CA GLY A 201 0.59 -14.20 -28.94
C GLY A 201 -0.91 -14.01 -28.75
N TYR A 202 -1.41 -14.29 -27.56
CA TYR A 202 -2.81 -14.03 -27.22
C TYR A 202 -2.86 -12.86 -26.25
N MET A 203 -3.39 -11.71 -26.70
CA MET A 203 -3.95 -10.71 -25.80
C MET A 203 -5.41 -11.07 -25.59
N CYS A 204 -5.78 -11.50 -24.38
CA CYS A 204 -7.16 -11.84 -24.05
C CYS A 204 -7.72 -10.77 -23.10
N TYR A 205 -8.84 -10.16 -23.47
CA TYR A 205 -9.53 -9.15 -22.67
C TYR A 205 -10.80 -9.77 -22.06
N ASN A 206 -10.84 -9.85 -20.72
CA ASN A 206 -11.96 -10.31 -19.88
C ASN A 206 -12.37 -11.79 -19.91
N ARG A 207 -13.04 -12.18 -18.81
CA ARG A 207 -13.41 -13.52 -18.31
C ARG A 207 -14.31 -14.36 -19.26
N TYR A 208 -14.65 -13.85 -20.44
CA TYR A 208 -15.42 -14.56 -21.47
C TYR A 208 -14.68 -14.47 -22.81
N GLU A 209 -14.00 -15.57 -23.15
CA GLU A 209 -13.55 -16.02 -24.48
C GLU A 209 -13.57 -15.05 -25.67
N PHE A 210 -12.80 -13.94 -25.62
CA PHE A 210 -12.41 -13.23 -26.84
C PHE A 210 -10.92 -12.86 -26.80
N CYS A 211 -10.09 -13.74 -27.36
CA CYS A 211 -8.71 -13.39 -27.75
C CYS A 211 -8.75 -12.96 -29.22
N ASN A 212 -8.48 -11.69 -29.51
CA ASN A 212 -8.52 -11.16 -30.88
C ASN A 212 -7.25 -11.52 -31.66
N TYR A 213 -7.43 -11.95 -32.91
CA TYR A 213 -6.39 -12.41 -33.82
C TYR A 213 -5.47 -11.25 -34.27
N ALA A 214 -4.17 -11.37 -34.03
CA ALA A 214 -3.16 -10.62 -34.77
C ALA A 214 -2.30 -11.61 -35.56
N ASN A 215 -2.51 -11.71 -36.88
CA ASN A 215 -1.70 -12.54 -37.76
C ASN A 215 -0.32 -11.90 -37.93
N PHE A 216 0.67 -12.34 -37.15
CA PHE A 216 2.07 -12.07 -37.45
C PHE A 216 2.60 -13.19 -38.34
N ARG A 217 2.84 -12.86 -39.62
CA ARG A 217 3.46 -13.76 -40.60
C ARG A 217 4.97 -13.78 -40.33
N LEU A 218 5.45 -14.78 -39.60
CA LEU A 218 6.89 -15.01 -39.45
C LEU A 218 7.39 -15.70 -40.74
N VAL A 219 8.12 -14.96 -41.57
CA VAL A 219 8.90 -15.55 -42.67
C VAL A 219 10.15 -16.14 -42.03
N ILE A 220 10.19 -17.47 -41.89
CA ILE A 220 11.41 -18.18 -41.54
C ILE A 220 12.23 -18.28 -42.84
N ARG A 221 13.43 -17.71 -42.84
CA ARG A 221 14.46 -18.01 -43.85
C ARG A 221 15.16 -19.31 -43.48
#